data_AF-A0A961U0F6-F1
#
_entry.id   AF-A0A961U0F6-F1
#
_cell.length_a   1.000
_cell.length_b   1.000
_cell.length_c   1.000
_cell.angle_alpha   90.00
_cell.angle_beta   90.00
_cell.angle_gamma   90.00
#
_symmetry.space_group_name_H-M   'P 1'
#
loop_
_entity.id
_entity.type
_entity.pdbx_description
1 polymer ?
#
loop_
_entity_poly.entity_id
_entity_poly.type
_entity_poly.pdbx_seq_one_letter_code
_entity_poly.pdbx_strand_id
1 'polypeptide(L)'
;EEPVGRLRLIAGLLGAFFLVSGVWKARRLVIANMDASTIWASWGAIVPVALAICLWLAFGDLDRDYVYASVALILTIMLVAGAEWVAGAGEPPASGRGAVSALLVGSAASAVAFFHMAFGSGLTTVLIGAAVALPALATRYRGYPVLGWLSVGLVLVVLIRVAIDPTIVGETLLGRSPVFNALLPGYGIPALAFAFSAWQLGRTARGGPQTVLEASAALFALLAVAMLVRHAMNGGYIYSFAPTLAEQAIYTLIALGGGAILIAIGRRAPSHVMTYGSIMLGVLSVGLVVAQHFILLNPVFTGESTGMIAVFNLLFLAYLLPAVGAGALALYARDKRPKWYSAMLGLLAAALAFAYATLSVRRWFHGEFIGLFQGMTQLETYAYSAIWLALGVIILVLGVLQRSQMLRAASGLLIALAVAKVFLFDMSELEGVLRALSFIGLGAVLIGVGLFYQRLLTRQGEQTKVPDPEPTRQV
;
A
#
# COMPACT_ATOMS: atom_id res chain seq x y z
N GLU A 1 -47.55 -21.45 6.60
CA GLU A 1 -47.19 -20.93 5.26
C GLU A 1 -48.01 -19.71 4.84
N GLU A 2 -49.34 -19.69 5.04
CA GLU A 2 -50.20 -18.53 4.73
C GLU A 2 -49.73 -17.13 5.24
N PRO A 3 -49.30 -16.95 6.51
CA PRO A 3 -48.95 -15.62 6.99
C PRO A 3 -47.67 -15.06 6.35
N VAL A 4 -46.71 -15.93 6.01
CA VAL A 4 -45.46 -15.54 5.34
C VAL A 4 -45.72 -15.14 3.90
N GLY A 5 -46.57 -15.90 3.19
CA GLY A 5 -47.00 -15.55 1.83
C GLY A 5 -47.71 -14.20 1.77
N ARG A 6 -48.63 -13.93 2.72
CA ARG A 6 -49.30 -12.63 2.83
C ARG A 6 -48.32 -11.49 3.10
N LEU A 7 -47.35 -11.68 3.99
CA LEU A 7 -46.35 -10.64 4.29
C LEU A 7 -45.46 -10.32 3.07
N ARG A 8 -45.00 -11.34 2.34
CA ARG A 8 -44.22 -11.17 1.09
C ARG A 8 -45.01 -10.39 0.05
N LEU A 9 -46.30 -10.70 -0.11
CA LEU A 9 -47.19 -9.99 -1.04
C LEU A 9 -47.37 -8.52 -0.64
N ILE A 10 -47.68 -8.25 0.64
CA ILE A 10 -47.88 -6.89 1.16
C ILE A 10 -46.60 -6.05 0.97
N ALA A 11 -45.44 -6.61 1.32
CA ALA A 11 -44.16 -5.93 1.15
C ALA A 11 -43.82 -5.70 -0.33
N GLY A 12 -44.12 -6.66 -1.21
CA GLY A 12 -43.96 -6.50 -2.66
C GLY A 12 -44.84 -5.37 -3.23
N LEU A 13 -46.12 -5.33 -2.83
CA LEU A 13 -47.06 -4.27 -3.23
C LEU A 13 -46.62 -2.90 -2.71
N LEU A 14 -46.15 -2.83 -1.46
CA LEU A 14 -45.62 -1.60 -0.87
C LEU A 14 -44.37 -1.12 -1.61
N GLY A 15 -43.43 -2.03 -1.89
CA GLY A 15 -42.22 -1.73 -2.66
C GLY A 15 -42.55 -1.21 -4.06
N ALA A 16 -43.46 -1.87 -4.78
CA ALA A 16 -43.92 -1.45 -6.09
C ALA A 16 -44.63 -0.08 -6.04
N PHE A 17 -45.47 0.15 -5.04
CA PHE A 17 -46.15 1.43 -4.83
C PHE A 17 -45.13 2.56 -4.64
N PHE A 18 -44.15 2.40 -3.75
CA PHE A 18 -43.12 3.42 -3.52
C PHE A 18 -42.24 3.64 -4.75
N LEU A 19 -41.85 2.57 -5.45
CA LEU A 19 -41.06 2.67 -6.68
C LEU A 19 -41.81 3.48 -7.75
N VAL A 20 -43.03 3.07 -8.09
CA VAL A 20 -43.81 3.70 -9.15
C VAL A 20 -44.21 5.13 -8.78
N SER A 21 -44.76 5.34 -7.58
CA SER A 21 -45.19 6.67 -7.14
C SER A 21 -44.01 7.62 -6.94
N GLY A 22 -42.90 7.14 -6.37
CA GLY A 22 -41.69 7.91 -6.14
C GLY A 22 -41.04 8.36 -7.45
N VAL A 23 -40.84 7.45 -8.40
CA VAL A 23 -40.27 7.78 -9.71
C VAL A 23 -41.20 8.71 -10.50
N TRP A 24 -42.52 8.46 -10.48
CA TRP A 24 -43.50 9.31 -11.17
C TRP A 24 -43.57 10.74 -10.59
N LYS A 25 -43.61 10.88 -9.26
CA LYS A 25 -43.57 12.18 -8.58
C LYS A 25 -42.24 12.88 -8.80
N ALA A 26 -41.12 12.15 -8.74
CA ALA A 26 -39.80 12.68 -9.02
C ALA A 26 -39.74 13.30 -10.42
N ARG A 27 -40.24 12.59 -11.44
CA ARG A 27 -40.31 13.12 -12.82
C ARG A 27 -41.16 14.38 -12.92
N ARG A 28 -42.37 14.38 -12.33
CA ARG A 28 -43.27 15.55 -12.39
C ARG A 28 -42.71 16.79 -11.69
N LEU A 29 -41.99 16.59 -10.59
CA LEU A 29 -41.45 17.67 -9.76
C LEU A 29 -40.04 18.10 -10.17
N VAL A 30 -39.39 17.40 -11.11
CA VAL A 30 -37.97 17.62 -11.44
C VAL A 30 -37.65 19.06 -11.87
N ILE A 31 -38.60 19.71 -12.54
CA ILE A 31 -38.53 21.12 -12.95
C ILE A 31 -39.10 22.04 -11.86
N ALA A 32 -40.25 21.67 -11.29
CA ALA A 32 -41.01 22.56 -10.39
C ALA A 32 -40.40 22.69 -8.98
N ASN A 33 -39.83 21.61 -8.44
CA ASN A 33 -39.21 21.57 -7.12
C ASN A 33 -38.17 20.44 -7.05
N MET A 34 -36.90 20.80 -7.25
CA MET A 34 -35.78 19.86 -7.34
C MET A 34 -35.55 19.08 -6.04
N ASP A 35 -35.75 19.71 -4.88
CA ASP A 35 -35.57 19.08 -3.57
C ASP A 35 -36.66 18.05 -3.33
N ALA A 36 -37.92 18.42 -3.58
CA ALA A 36 -39.02 17.47 -3.49
C ALA A 36 -38.86 16.31 -4.46
N SER A 37 -38.42 16.57 -5.70
CA SER A 37 -38.11 15.51 -6.68
C SER A 37 -37.06 14.54 -6.15
N THR A 38 -36.00 15.06 -5.53
CA THR A 38 -34.92 14.25 -4.94
C THR A 38 -35.43 13.40 -3.77
N ILE A 39 -36.28 13.95 -2.90
CA ILE A 39 -36.87 13.23 -1.76
C ILE A 39 -37.76 12.08 -2.26
N TRP A 40 -38.64 12.34 -3.24
CA TRP A 40 -39.51 11.31 -3.83
C TRP A 40 -38.72 10.20 -4.52
N ALA A 41 -37.66 10.56 -5.26
CA ALA A 41 -36.75 9.60 -5.87
C ALA A 41 -36.01 8.77 -4.82
N SER A 42 -35.58 9.40 -3.72
CA SER A 42 -34.87 8.74 -2.61
C SER A 42 -35.76 7.69 -1.94
N TRP A 43 -37.00 8.05 -1.58
CA TRP A 43 -37.94 7.07 -1.01
C TRP A 43 -38.35 5.99 -2.01
N GLY A 44 -38.52 6.35 -3.29
CA GLY A 44 -38.79 5.40 -4.36
C GLY A 44 -37.66 4.40 -4.61
N ALA A 45 -36.42 4.73 -4.22
CA ALA A 45 -35.28 3.83 -4.24
C ALA A 45 -35.11 3.05 -2.92
N ILE A 46 -35.11 3.74 -1.78
CA ILE A 46 -34.77 3.15 -0.47
C ILE A 46 -35.78 2.09 -0.06
N VAL A 47 -37.08 2.38 -0.16
CA VAL A 47 -38.13 1.48 0.34
C VAL A 47 -38.13 0.11 -0.37
N PRO A 48 -38.21 0.02 -1.71
CA PRO A 48 -38.22 -1.28 -2.36
C PRO A 48 -36.91 -2.06 -2.17
N VAL A 49 -35.76 -1.38 -2.14
CA VAL A 49 -34.45 -2.05 -1.91
C VAL A 49 -34.37 -2.59 -0.49
N ALA A 50 -34.74 -1.78 0.51
CA ALA A 50 -34.75 -2.19 1.91
C ALA A 50 -35.73 -3.34 2.14
N LEU A 51 -36.93 -3.30 1.56
CA LEU A 51 -37.90 -4.39 1.67
C LEU A 51 -37.38 -5.68 1.02
N ALA A 52 -36.77 -5.61 -0.17
CA ALA A 52 -36.18 -6.78 -0.81
C ALA A 52 -35.07 -7.41 0.05
N ILE A 53 -34.17 -6.60 0.62
CA ILE A 53 -33.10 -7.08 1.51
C ILE A 53 -33.69 -7.66 2.80
N CYS A 54 -34.63 -6.97 3.45
CA CYS A 54 -35.26 -7.45 4.68
C CYS A 54 -36.02 -8.77 4.48
N LEU A 55 -36.75 -8.92 3.38
CA LEU A 55 -37.48 -10.15 3.07
C LEU A 55 -36.52 -11.32 2.81
N TRP A 56 -35.42 -11.08 2.10
CA TRP A 56 -34.39 -12.09 1.90
C TRP A 56 -33.73 -12.49 3.22
N LEU A 57 -33.31 -11.53 4.05
CA LEU A 57 -32.70 -11.82 5.35
C LEU A 57 -33.65 -12.55 6.30
N ALA A 58 -34.95 -12.26 6.23
CA ALA A 58 -35.95 -12.86 7.12
C ALA A 58 -36.46 -14.23 6.63
N PHE A 59 -36.53 -14.45 5.32
CA PHE A 59 -37.25 -15.58 4.74
C PHE A 59 -36.59 -16.26 3.53
N GLY A 60 -35.42 -15.78 3.10
CA GLY A 60 -34.68 -16.33 1.96
C GLY A 60 -33.56 -17.26 2.38
N ASP A 61 -32.96 -17.92 1.39
CA ASP A 61 -31.74 -18.69 1.58
C ASP A 61 -30.52 -17.74 1.56
N LEU A 62 -29.73 -17.77 2.64
CA LEU A 62 -28.56 -16.90 2.79
C LEU A 62 -27.35 -17.37 1.99
N ASP A 63 -27.32 -18.64 1.55
CA ASP A 63 -26.25 -19.15 0.69
C ASP A 63 -26.50 -18.78 -0.77
N ARG A 64 -27.66 -19.20 -1.34
CA ARG A 64 -28.07 -18.84 -2.71
C ARG A 64 -29.58 -18.82 -2.85
N ASP A 65 -30.12 -17.66 -3.23
CA ASP A 65 -31.56 -17.49 -3.47
C ASP A 65 -31.82 -16.79 -4.81
N TYR A 66 -32.06 -17.59 -5.84
CA TYR A 66 -32.31 -17.08 -7.19
C TYR A 66 -33.62 -16.30 -7.31
N VAL A 67 -34.58 -16.52 -6.40
CA VAL A 67 -35.87 -15.80 -6.43
C VAL A 67 -35.66 -14.36 -5.97
N TYR A 68 -35.06 -14.15 -4.79
CA TYR A 68 -34.76 -12.80 -4.32
C TYR A 68 -33.68 -12.13 -5.16
N ALA A 69 -32.71 -12.89 -5.69
CA ALA A 69 -31.75 -12.36 -6.66
C ALA A 69 -32.46 -11.79 -7.89
N SER A 70 -33.43 -12.52 -8.47
CA SER A 70 -34.20 -12.04 -9.62
C SER A 70 -34.97 -10.76 -9.30
N VAL A 71 -35.56 -10.67 -8.10
CA VAL A 71 -36.23 -9.44 -7.62
C VAL A 71 -35.25 -8.28 -7.52
N ALA A 72 -34.06 -8.48 -6.92
CA ALA A 72 -33.03 -7.45 -6.80
C ALA A 72 -32.46 -7.01 -8.15
N LEU A 73 -32.34 -7.93 -9.12
CA LEU A 73 -31.91 -7.63 -10.48
C LEU A 73 -32.97 -6.79 -11.21
N ILE A 74 -34.25 -7.20 -11.15
CA ILE A 74 -35.36 -6.45 -11.73
C ILE A 74 -35.41 -5.06 -11.13
N LEU A 75 -35.30 -4.93 -9.81
CA LEU A 75 -35.30 -3.65 -9.12
C LEU A 75 -34.12 -2.76 -9.54
N THR A 76 -32.93 -3.34 -9.74
CA THR A 76 -31.77 -2.63 -10.30
C THR A 76 -32.10 -2.03 -11.66
N ILE A 77 -32.65 -2.84 -12.56
CA ILE A 77 -33.01 -2.42 -13.92
C ILE A 77 -34.10 -1.34 -13.89
N MET A 78 -35.13 -1.51 -13.06
CA MET A 78 -36.23 -0.55 -12.94
C MET A 78 -35.75 0.80 -12.37
N LEU A 79 -34.82 0.79 -11.41
CA LEU A 79 -34.24 2.02 -10.85
C LEU A 79 -33.35 2.74 -11.86
N VAL A 80 -32.53 2.01 -12.64
CA VAL A 80 -31.76 2.60 -13.75
C VAL A 80 -32.68 3.19 -14.81
N ALA A 81 -33.71 2.45 -15.23
CA ALA A 81 -34.71 2.92 -16.19
C ALA A 81 -35.47 4.14 -15.65
N GLY A 82 -35.81 4.15 -14.37
CA GLY A 82 -36.42 5.29 -13.67
C GLY A 82 -35.51 6.52 -13.67
N ALA A 83 -34.20 6.33 -13.43
CA ALA A 83 -33.20 7.40 -13.50
C ALA A 83 -33.14 8.02 -14.90
N GLU A 84 -33.05 7.19 -15.95
CA GLU A 84 -33.06 7.66 -17.35
C GLU A 84 -34.38 8.35 -17.72
N TRP A 85 -35.51 7.84 -17.21
CA TRP A 85 -36.80 8.45 -17.42
C TRP A 85 -36.88 9.83 -16.75
N VAL A 86 -36.52 9.96 -15.48
CA VAL A 86 -36.49 11.26 -14.77
C VAL A 86 -35.53 12.24 -15.44
N ALA A 87 -34.36 11.76 -15.87
CA ALA A 87 -33.38 12.57 -16.60
C ALA A 87 -33.93 13.18 -17.89
N GLY A 88 -34.75 12.44 -18.64
CA GLY A 88 -35.32 12.91 -19.91
C GLY A 88 -36.44 13.94 -19.78
N ALA A 89 -36.78 14.39 -18.57
CA ALA A 89 -37.89 15.33 -18.33
C ALA A 89 -37.45 16.79 -18.16
N GLY A 90 -36.15 17.12 -18.07
CA GLY A 90 -35.67 18.47 -17.77
C GLY A 90 -34.67 19.02 -18.78
N GLU A 91 -35.02 20.15 -19.40
CA GLU A 91 -34.06 21.12 -19.97
C GLU A 91 -34.00 22.32 -19.02
N PRO A 92 -32.84 22.82 -18.59
CA PRO A 92 -31.46 22.46 -18.96
C PRO A 92 -30.89 21.22 -18.22
N PRO A 93 -29.78 20.61 -18.71
CA PRO A 93 -29.16 19.35 -18.21
C PRO A 93 -28.67 19.35 -16.74
N ALA A 94 -28.92 20.43 -15.98
CA ALA A 94 -28.65 20.54 -14.55
C ALA A 94 -29.88 20.25 -13.67
N SER A 95 -31.11 20.37 -14.20
CA SER A 95 -32.33 20.09 -13.44
C SER A 95 -32.44 18.58 -13.17
N GLY A 96 -32.69 18.19 -11.91
CA GLY A 96 -32.93 16.79 -11.53
C GLY A 96 -31.72 15.93 -11.16
N ARG A 97 -30.51 16.50 -11.07
CA ARG A 97 -29.29 15.74 -10.71
C ARG A 97 -29.44 14.96 -9.40
N GLY A 98 -30.11 15.51 -8.39
CA GLY A 98 -30.35 14.84 -7.11
C GLY A 98 -31.23 13.60 -7.24
N ALA A 99 -32.39 13.72 -7.91
CA ALA A 99 -33.31 12.61 -8.13
C ALA A 99 -32.70 11.47 -8.94
N VAL A 100 -32.01 11.79 -10.04
CA VAL A 100 -31.28 10.79 -10.84
C VAL A 100 -30.19 10.11 -10.01
N SER A 101 -29.44 10.89 -9.22
CA SER A 101 -28.40 10.35 -8.34
C SER A 101 -28.98 9.39 -7.29
N ALA A 102 -30.10 9.74 -6.67
CA ALA A 102 -30.77 8.89 -5.68
C ALA A 102 -31.21 7.54 -6.28
N LEU A 103 -31.80 7.55 -7.48
CA LEU A 103 -32.21 6.33 -8.18
C LEU A 103 -31.01 5.48 -8.60
N LEU A 104 -29.93 6.09 -9.09
CA LEU A 104 -28.71 5.37 -9.44
C LEU A 104 -28.00 4.76 -8.22
N VAL A 105 -27.97 5.47 -7.08
CA VAL A 105 -27.46 4.93 -5.80
C VAL A 105 -28.31 3.74 -5.36
N GLY A 106 -29.64 3.86 -5.41
CA GLY A 106 -30.55 2.75 -5.13
C GLY A 106 -30.31 1.54 -6.03
N SER A 107 -30.09 1.77 -7.33
CA SER A 107 -29.78 0.71 -8.28
C SER A 107 -28.46 -0.01 -7.96
N ALA A 108 -27.42 0.74 -7.55
CA ALA A 108 -26.15 0.14 -7.15
C ALA A 108 -26.30 -0.69 -5.86
N ALA A 109 -27.07 -0.20 -4.89
CA ALA A 109 -27.37 -0.96 -3.67
C ALA A 109 -28.15 -2.25 -3.99
N SER A 110 -29.15 -2.17 -4.88
CA SER A 110 -29.91 -3.33 -5.36
C SER A 110 -29.03 -4.31 -6.14
N ALA A 111 -28.06 -3.83 -6.92
CA ALA A 111 -27.11 -4.66 -7.65
C ALA A 111 -26.17 -5.42 -6.69
N VAL A 112 -25.69 -4.75 -5.64
CA VAL A 112 -24.89 -5.41 -4.58
C VAL A 112 -25.71 -6.49 -3.89
N ALA A 113 -26.98 -6.21 -3.56
CA ALA A 113 -27.89 -7.20 -3.00
C ALA A 113 -28.09 -8.39 -3.96
N PHE A 114 -28.28 -8.14 -5.26
CA PHE A 114 -28.36 -9.18 -6.29
C PHE A 114 -27.12 -10.08 -6.27
N PHE A 115 -25.90 -9.52 -6.26
CA PHE A 115 -24.69 -10.34 -6.23
C PHE A 115 -24.60 -11.21 -4.97
N HIS A 116 -24.97 -10.66 -3.81
CA HIS A 116 -25.02 -11.41 -2.56
C HIS A 116 -26.06 -12.54 -2.55
N MET A 117 -27.22 -12.35 -3.17
CA MET A 117 -28.28 -13.35 -3.23
C MET A 117 -28.01 -14.43 -4.29
N ALA A 118 -27.38 -14.06 -5.41
CA ALA A 118 -27.22 -14.93 -6.57
C ALA A 118 -25.98 -15.84 -6.51
N PHE A 119 -24.91 -15.40 -5.84
CA PHE A 119 -23.60 -16.02 -5.93
C PHE A 119 -23.00 -16.32 -4.56
N GLY A 120 -22.14 -17.34 -4.50
CA GLY A 120 -21.38 -17.66 -3.29
C GLY A 120 -20.27 -16.64 -3.01
N SER A 121 -19.74 -16.65 -1.78
CA SER A 121 -18.83 -15.62 -1.23
C SER A 121 -17.73 -15.15 -2.21
N GLY A 122 -17.01 -16.08 -2.82
CA GLY A 122 -15.89 -15.73 -3.67
C GLY A 122 -16.29 -15.04 -4.97
N LEU A 123 -17.29 -15.59 -5.66
CA LEU A 123 -17.76 -15.02 -6.91
C LEU A 123 -18.44 -13.66 -6.67
N THR A 124 -19.13 -13.49 -5.54
CA THR A 124 -19.72 -12.20 -5.14
C THR A 124 -18.66 -11.10 -5.03
N THR A 125 -17.53 -11.36 -4.36
CA THR A 125 -16.44 -10.37 -4.25
C THR A 125 -15.85 -10.02 -5.62
N VAL A 126 -15.60 -11.04 -6.46
CA VAL A 126 -15.06 -10.86 -7.82
C VAL A 126 -16.02 -10.06 -8.70
N LEU A 127 -17.30 -10.40 -8.70
CA LEU A 127 -18.30 -9.77 -9.56
C LEU A 127 -18.62 -8.34 -9.11
N ILE A 128 -18.70 -8.06 -7.81
CA ILE A 128 -18.84 -6.68 -7.32
C ILE A 128 -17.61 -5.86 -7.71
N GLY A 129 -16.40 -6.43 -7.60
CA GLY A 129 -15.17 -5.77 -8.06
C GLY A 129 -15.17 -5.48 -9.56
N ALA A 130 -15.61 -6.43 -10.38
CA ALA A 130 -15.79 -6.22 -11.82
C ALA A 130 -16.88 -5.18 -12.12
N ALA A 131 -17.96 -5.15 -11.34
CA ALA A 131 -19.08 -4.23 -11.51
C ALA A 131 -18.69 -2.75 -11.29
N VAL A 132 -17.57 -2.47 -10.63
CA VAL A 132 -16.98 -1.11 -10.53
C VAL A 132 -16.79 -0.48 -11.91
N ALA A 133 -16.54 -1.28 -12.95
CA ALA A 133 -16.39 -0.82 -14.33
C ALA A 133 -17.70 -0.30 -14.95
N LEU A 134 -18.88 -0.74 -14.46
CA LEU A 134 -20.16 -0.40 -15.07
C LEU A 134 -20.52 1.09 -14.93
N PRO A 135 -20.51 1.70 -13.73
CA PRO A 135 -20.75 3.13 -13.61
C PRO A 135 -19.68 3.97 -14.32
N ALA A 136 -18.41 3.52 -14.30
CA ALA A 136 -17.33 4.18 -15.02
C ALA A 136 -17.56 4.17 -16.54
N LEU A 137 -17.99 3.06 -17.12
CA LEU A 137 -18.37 2.97 -18.54
C LEU A 137 -19.56 3.87 -18.89
N ALA A 138 -20.56 3.93 -18.00
CA ALA A 138 -21.75 4.77 -18.21
C ALA A 138 -21.40 6.26 -18.37
N THR A 139 -20.26 6.72 -17.82
CA THR A 139 -19.79 8.11 -18.01
C THR A 139 -19.47 8.48 -19.47
N ARG A 140 -19.33 7.50 -20.38
CA ARG A 140 -19.20 7.76 -21.82
C ARG A 140 -20.47 8.34 -22.43
N TYR A 141 -21.62 7.93 -21.90
CA TYR A 141 -22.94 8.26 -22.45
C TYR A 141 -23.67 9.31 -21.61
N ARG A 142 -23.30 9.44 -20.33
CA ARG A 142 -23.97 10.31 -19.36
C ARG A 142 -22.95 11.07 -18.51
N GLY A 143 -23.05 12.39 -18.47
CA GLY A 143 -22.15 13.27 -17.71
C GLY A 143 -22.48 13.40 -16.21
N TYR A 144 -23.12 12.41 -15.57
CA TYR A 144 -23.53 12.54 -14.17
C TYR A 144 -22.35 12.30 -13.21
N PRO A 145 -22.01 13.26 -12.31
CA PRO A 145 -20.89 13.11 -11.38
C PRO A 145 -21.04 11.91 -10.43
N VAL A 146 -22.28 11.52 -10.12
CA VAL A 146 -22.58 10.39 -9.23
C VAL A 146 -22.00 9.07 -9.76
N LEU A 147 -21.91 8.87 -11.07
CA LEU A 147 -21.43 7.62 -11.66
C LEU A 147 -20.00 7.28 -11.23
N GLY A 148 -19.10 8.27 -11.20
CA GLY A 148 -17.74 8.06 -10.70
C GLY A 148 -17.75 7.67 -9.21
N TRP A 149 -18.57 8.34 -8.40
CA TRP A 149 -18.69 8.03 -6.98
C TRP A 149 -19.37 6.69 -6.69
N LEU A 150 -20.24 6.19 -7.57
CA LEU A 150 -20.79 4.83 -7.47
C LEU A 150 -19.70 3.78 -7.66
N SER A 151 -18.79 3.96 -8.61
CA SER A 151 -17.61 3.10 -8.74
C SER A 151 -16.79 3.09 -7.43
N VAL A 152 -16.58 4.25 -6.80
CA VAL A 152 -15.90 4.33 -5.49
C VAL A 152 -16.68 3.63 -4.37
N GLY A 153 -18.00 3.79 -4.33
CA GLY A 153 -18.86 3.09 -3.36
C GLY A 153 -18.77 1.58 -3.49
N LEU A 154 -18.76 1.07 -4.72
CA LEU A 154 -18.57 -0.37 -5.00
C LEU A 154 -17.17 -0.84 -4.58
N VAL A 155 -16.10 -0.06 -4.81
CA VAL A 155 -14.75 -0.35 -4.28
C VAL A 155 -14.78 -0.49 -2.76
N LEU A 156 -15.48 0.40 -2.05
CA LEU A 156 -15.61 0.34 -0.59
C LEU A 156 -16.29 -0.96 -0.15
N VAL A 157 -17.33 -1.41 -0.87
CA VAL A 157 -17.97 -2.72 -0.61
C VAL A 157 -16.98 -3.86 -0.78
N VAL A 158 -16.17 -3.87 -1.84
CA VAL A 158 -15.13 -4.91 -2.05
C VAL A 158 -14.09 -4.87 -0.93
N LEU A 159 -13.63 -3.68 -0.52
CA LEU A 159 -12.69 -3.52 0.60
C LEU A 159 -13.26 -4.10 1.91
N ILE A 160 -14.52 -3.81 2.22
CA ILE A 160 -15.19 -4.37 3.40
C ILE A 160 -15.25 -5.90 3.31
N ARG A 161 -15.64 -6.46 2.16
CA ARG A 161 -15.71 -7.92 1.97
C ARG A 161 -14.36 -8.59 2.17
N VAL A 162 -13.31 -8.04 1.57
CA VAL A 162 -11.94 -8.55 1.69
C VAL A 162 -11.38 -8.40 3.11
N ALA A 163 -11.77 -7.35 3.83
CA ALA A 163 -11.38 -7.17 5.23
C ALA A 163 -12.06 -8.19 6.16
N ILE A 164 -13.30 -8.59 5.86
CA ILE A 164 -14.04 -9.61 6.62
C ILE A 164 -13.49 -11.01 6.32
N ASP A 165 -13.34 -11.35 5.03
CA ASP A 165 -12.81 -12.63 4.59
C ASP A 165 -11.70 -12.43 3.54
N PRO A 166 -10.43 -12.33 3.99
CA PRO A 166 -9.29 -12.24 3.09
C PRO A 166 -9.11 -13.44 2.16
N THR A 167 -9.69 -14.61 2.49
CA THR A 167 -9.58 -15.81 1.63
C THR A 167 -10.51 -15.76 0.43
N ILE A 168 -11.46 -14.81 0.40
CA ILE A 168 -12.46 -14.58 -0.65
C ILE A 168 -13.53 -15.67 -0.72
N VAL A 169 -13.13 -16.95 -0.68
CA VAL A 169 -14.01 -18.13 -0.80
C VAL A 169 -14.25 -18.86 0.53
N GLY A 170 -13.61 -18.45 1.62
CA GLY A 170 -13.53 -19.21 2.87
C GLY A 170 -12.34 -20.19 2.89
N GLU A 171 -11.83 -20.47 4.09
CA GLU A 171 -10.63 -21.31 4.29
C GLU A 171 -10.76 -22.72 3.69
N THR A 172 -11.94 -23.32 3.80
CA THR A 172 -12.19 -24.72 3.39
C THR A 172 -12.22 -24.90 1.87
N LEU A 173 -12.56 -23.83 1.14
CA LEU A 173 -12.68 -23.84 -0.32
C LEU A 173 -11.43 -23.28 -1.02
N LEU A 174 -10.47 -22.77 -0.25
CA LEU A 174 -9.24 -22.22 -0.79
C LEU A 174 -8.30 -23.35 -1.24
N GLY A 175 -8.12 -23.49 -2.55
CA GLY A 175 -7.19 -24.46 -3.12
C GLY A 175 -5.74 -24.18 -2.70
N ARG A 176 -4.91 -25.23 -2.59
CA ARG A 176 -3.52 -25.16 -2.14
C ARG A 176 -2.49 -24.80 -3.23
N SER A 177 -2.95 -24.54 -4.46
CA SER A 177 -2.07 -24.10 -5.54
C SER A 177 -1.47 -22.73 -5.17
N PRO A 178 -0.15 -22.53 -5.21
CA PRO A 178 0.47 -21.30 -4.71
C PRO A 178 0.01 -20.02 -5.41
N VAL A 179 -0.20 -20.08 -6.74
CA VAL A 179 -0.53 -18.91 -7.57
C VAL A 179 -1.93 -18.99 -8.16
N PHE A 180 -2.28 -20.11 -8.79
CA PHE A 180 -3.56 -20.29 -9.47
C PHE A 180 -4.63 -20.82 -8.51
N ASN A 181 -4.98 -20.02 -7.51
CA ASN A 181 -6.05 -20.28 -6.54
C ASN A 181 -7.08 -19.14 -6.56
N ALA A 182 -8.07 -19.17 -5.67
CA ALA A 182 -9.16 -18.18 -5.60
C ALA A 182 -8.70 -16.75 -5.27
N LEU A 183 -7.52 -16.56 -4.66
CA LEU A 183 -6.98 -15.23 -4.34
C LEU A 183 -6.61 -14.47 -5.61
N LEU A 184 -6.06 -15.16 -6.63
CA LEU A 184 -5.64 -14.50 -7.86
C LEU A 184 -6.82 -13.81 -8.60
N PRO A 185 -7.94 -14.48 -8.93
CA PRO A 185 -9.10 -13.79 -9.47
C PRO A 185 -9.79 -12.91 -8.42
N GLY A 186 -9.78 -13.32 -7.14
CA GLY A 186 -10.39 -12.61 -6.02
C GLY A 186 -9.86 -11.18 -5.81
N TYR A 187 -8.55 -10.97 -5.97
CA TYR A 187 -7.92 -9.66 -5.84
C TYR A 187 -7.52 -9.06 -7.20
N GLY A 188 -7.10 -9.90 -8.15
CA GLY A 188 -6.60 -9.48 -9.46
C GLY A 188 -7.68 -8.94 -10.39
N ILE A 189 -8.87 -9.55 -10.43
CA ILE A 189 -9.98 -9.03 -11.26
C ILE A 189 -10.44 -7.66 -10.74
N PRO A 190 -10.69 -7.46 -9.42
CA PRO A 190 -10.95 -6.13 -8.89
C PRO A 190 -9.83 -5.13 -9.19
N ALA A 191 -8.54 -5.50 -9.04
CA ALA A 191 -7.42 -4.61 -9.38
C ALA A 191 -7.49 -4.12 -10.83
N LEU A 192 -7.72 -5.02 -11.79
CA LEU A 192 -7.85 -4.70 -13.21
C LEU A 192 -9.10 -3.86 -13.49
N ALA A 193 -10.24 -4.20 -12.89
CA ALA A 193 -11.48 -3.45 -13.03
C ALA A 193 -11.35 -2.01 -12.49
N PHE A 194 -10.64 -1.82 -11.37
CA PHE A 194 -10.40 -0.50 -10.79
C PHE A 194 -9.45 0.31 -11.66
N ALA A 195 -8.39 -0.31 -12.18
CA ALA A 195 -7.46 0.33 -13.12
C ALA A 195 -8.17 0.74 -14.42
N PHE A 196 -9.03 -0.13 -14.96
CA PHE A 196 -9.86 0.18 -16.13
C PHE A 196 -10.84 1.33 -15.84
N SER A 197 -11.50 1.31 -14.68
CA SER A 197 -12.44 2.35 -14.27
C SER A 197 -11.74 3.70 -14.10
N ALA A 198 -10.56 3.73 -13.47
CA ALA A 198 -9.72 4.92 -13.39
C ALA A 198 -9.33 5.44 -14.77
N TRP A 199 -8.83 4.57 -15.66
CA TRP A 199 -8.49 4.93 -17.04
C TRP A 199 -9.68 5.51 -17.81
N GLN A 200 -10.87 4.93 -17.61
CA GLN A 200 -12.10 5.37 -18.24
C GLN A 200 -12.52 6.76 -17.73
N LEU A 201 -12.57 6.96 -16.41
CA LEU A 201 -12.90 8.26 -15.82
C LEU A 201 -11.87 9.33 -16.19
N GLY A 202 -10.61 8.95 -16.39
CA GLY A 202 -9.56 9.83 -16.92
C GLY A 202 -9.88 10.44 -18.30
N ARG A 203 -10.79 9.84 -19.07
CA ARG A 203 -11.25 10.32 -20.37
C ARG A 203 -12.57 11.10 -20.33
N THR A 204 -13.42 10.85 -19.34
CA THR A 204 -14.82 11.33 -19.35
C THR A 204 -15.17 12.21 -18.14
N ALA A 205 -14.62 11.92 -16.97
CA ALA A 205 -14.99 12.55 -15.70
C ALA A 205 -13.79 12.57 -14.73
N ARG A 206 -12.73 13.27 -15.11
CA ARG A 206 -11.51 13.43 -14.28
C ARG A 206 -11.86 14.03 -12.92
N GLY A 207 -11.18 13.58 -11.88
CA GLY A 207 -11.31 14.17 -10.54
C GLY A 207 -11.08 13.18 -9.39
N GLY A 208 -11.75 13.43 -8.27
CA GLY A 208 -11.66 12.63 -7.05
C GLY A 208 -11.89 11.13 -7.28
N PRO A 209 -12.99 10.72 -7.91
CA PRO A 209 -13.27 9.29 -8.12
C PRO A 209 -12.21 8.54 -8.91
N GLN A 210 -11.66 9.16 -9.97
CA GLN A 210 -10.54 8.60 -10.73
C GLN A 210 -9.34 8.32 -9.81
N THR A 211 -8.97 9.31 -8.99
CA THR A 211 -7.81 9.20 -8.10
C THR A 211 -7.99 8.07 -7.08
N VAL A 212 -9.19 7.94 -6.51
CA VAL A 212 -9.51 6.86 -5.58
C VAL A 212 -9.38 5.51 -6.27
N LEU A 213 -9.92 5.37 -7.50
CA LEU A 213 -9.81 4.13 -8.27
C LEU A 213 -8.36 3.78 -8.65
N GLU A 214 -7.51 4.76 -8.97
CA GLU A 214 -6.08 4.53 -9.22
C GLU A 214 -5.37 4.01 -7.97
N ALA A 215 -5.64 4.62 -6.82
CA ALA A 215 -5.08 4.19 -5.53
C ALA A 215 -5.59 2.80 -5.13
N SER A 216 -6.89 2.54 -5.29
CA SER A 216 -7.50 1.24 -5.00
C SER A 216 -7.02 0.14 -5.93
N ALA A 217 -6.77 0.44 -7.21
CA ALA A 217 -6.17 -0.51 -8.15
C ALA A 217 -4.75 -0.91 -7.72
N ALA A 218 -3.93 0.07 -7.34
CA ALA A 218 -2.59 -0.19 -6.81
C ALA A 218 -2.66 -0.99 -5.50
N LEU A 219 -3.56 -0.63 -4.58
CA LEU A 219 -3.77 -1.35 -3.34
C LEU A 219 -4.17 -2.82 -3.58
N PHE A 220 -5.16 -3.08 -4.42
CA PHE A 220 -5.60 -4.45 -4.71
C PHE A 220 -4.53 -5.26 -5.45
N ALA A 221 -3.74 -4.65 -6.33
CA ALA A 221 -2.61 -5.32 -6.96
C ALA A 221 -1.55 -5.74 -5.92
N LEU A 222 -1.23 -4.85 -4.96
CA LEU A 222 -0.28 -5.16 -3.88
C LEU A 222 -0.85 -6.21 -2.92
N LEU A 223 -2.14 -6.11 -2.56
CA LEU A 223 -2.82 -7.11 -1.74
C LEU A 223 -2.87 -8.47 -2.42
N ALA A 224 -3.10 -8.53 -3.75
CA ALA A 224 -3.06 -9.78 -4.50
C ALA A 224 -1.70 -10.48 -4.31
N VAL A 225 -0.60 -9.75 -4.50
CA VAL A 225 0.74 -10.29 -4.33
C VAL A 225 0.99 -10.69 -2.87
N ALA A 226 0.64 -9.84 -1.90
CA ALA A 226 0.83 -10.12 -0.48
C ALA A 226 0.05 -11.37 -0.03
N MET A 227 -1.20 -11.52 -0.46
CA MET A 227 -2.04 -12.67 -0.11
C MET A 227 -1.56 -13.97 -0.77
N LEU A 228 -1.08 -13.90 -2.01
CA LEU A 228 -0.47 -15.05 -2.68
C LEU A 228 0.84 -15.47 -2.00
N VAL A 229 1.66 -14.51 -1.55
CA VAL A 229 2.87 -14.77 -0.76
C VAL A 229 2.51 -15.42 0.57
N ARG A 230 1.55 -14.86 1.33
CA ARG A 230 1.03 -15.44 2.58
C ARG A 230 0.64 -16.89 2.37
N HIS A 231 -0.21 -17.13 1.37
CA HIS A 231 -0.72 -18.45 1.05
C HIS A 231 0.40 -19.44 0.67
N ALA A 232 1.29 -19.05 -0.23
CA ALA A 232 2.36 -19.91 -0.73
C ALA A 232 3.37 -20.27 0.37
N MET A 233 3.73 -19.32 1.23
CA MET A 233 4.71 -19.55 2.30
C MET A 233 4.16 -20.36 3.47
N ASN A 234 2.84 -20.40 3.63
CA ASN A 234 2.17 -21.07 4.75
C ASN A 234 1.43 -22.35 4.33
N GLY A 235 1.88 -23.00 3.26
CA GLY A 235 1.36 -24.30 2.82
C GLY A 235 -0.12 -24.29 2.39
N GLY A 236 -0.63 -23.11 2.01
CA GLY A 236 -2.00 -22.89 1.58
C GLY A 236 -2.93 -22.31 2.64
N TYR A 237 -2.45 -22.03 3.85
CA TYR A 237 -3.25 -21.47 4.94
C TYR A 237 -2.98 -19.97 5.13
N ILE A 238 -4.03 -19.16 5.21
CA ILE A 238 -3.90 -17.70 5.42
C ILE A 238 -3.77 -17.36 6.90
N TYR A 239 -4.52 -18.04 7.76
CA TYR A 239 -4.61 -17.79 9.21
C TYR A 239 -3.62 -18.62 10.04
N SER A 240 -2.52 -19.05 9.42
CA SER A 240 -1.44 -19.77 10.10
C SER A 240 -0.72 -18.91 11.15
N PHE A 241 0.16 -19.55 11.93
CA PHE A 241 0.96 -18.98 13.00
C PHE A 241 1.83 -17.76 12.60
N ALA A 242 2.50 -17.19 13.61
CA ALA A 242 3.28 -15.97 13.57
C ALA A 242 4.13 -15.84 12.29
N PRO A 243 4.16 -14.66 11.65
CA PRO A 243 4.90 -14.47 10.41
C PRO A 243 6.40 -14.65 10.64
N THR A 244 7.07 -15.32 9.69
CA THR A 244 8.53 -15.48 9.69
C THR A 244 9.22 -14.21 9.19
N LEU A 245 10.51 -14.08 9.47
CA LEU A 245 11.28 -12.94 8.94
C LEU A 245 11.29 -12.93 7.41
N ALA A 246 11.34 -14.10 6.78
CA ALA A 246 11.30 -14.22 5.32
C ALA A 246 10.00 -13.64 4.75
N GLU A 247 8.87 -13.92 5.38
CA GLU A 247 7.57 -13.42 4.95
C GLU A 247 7.47 -11.89 5.13
N GLN A 248 7.91 -11.39 6.29
CA GLN A 248 7.93 -9.95 6.57
C GLN A 248 8.87 -9.16 5.64
N ALA A 249 9.98 -9.76 5.22
CA ALA A 249 10.89 -9.17 4.25
C ALA A 249 10.21 -8.95 2.89
N ILE A 250 9.43 -9.93 2.42
CA ILE A 250 8.70 -9.82 1.17
C ILE A 250 7.60 -8.74 1.28
N TYR A 251 6.86 -8.69 2.38
CA TYR A 251 5.87 -7.61 2.60
C TYR A 251 6.51 -6.23 2.64
N THR A 252 7.70 -6.12 3.22
CA THR A 252 8.47 -4.87 3.22
C THR A 252 8.82 -4.45 1.80
N LEU A 253 9.31 -5.37 0.96
CA LEU A 253 9.63 -5.09 -0.43
C LEU A 253 8.39 -4.70 -1.24
N ILE A 254 7.25 -5.38 -1.01
CA ILE A 254 5.96 -5.03 -1.61
C ILE A 254 5.53 -3.62 -1.19
N ALA A 255 5.64 -3.28 0.10
CA ALA A 255 5.23 -1.97 0.61
C ALA A 255 6.13 -0.82 0.10
N LEU A 256 7.45 -1.03 0.06
CA LEU A 256 8.41 -0.08 -0.51
C LEU A 256 8.17 0.09 -2.03
N GLY A 257 7.95 -1.01 -2.76
CA GLY A 257 7.58 -0.98 -4.18
C GLY A 257 6.25 -0.27 -4.41
N GLY A 258 5.25 -0.52 -3.56
CA GLY A 258 3.97 0.18 -3.55
C GLY A 258 4.12 1.69 -3.36
N GLY A 259 5.01 2.11 -2.45
CA GLY A 259 5.37 3.52 -2.28
C GLY A 259 5.91 4.14 -3.58
N ALA A 260 6.80 3.43 -4.28
CA ALA A 260 7.33 3.87 -5.58
C ALA A 260 6.23 3.97 -6.65
N ILE A 261 5.33 2.98 -6.72
CA ILE A 261 4.20 2.95 -7.65
C ILE A 261 3.28 4.14 -7.43
N LEU A 262 2.89 4.42 -6.17
CA LEU A 262 2.05 5.57 -5.85
C LEU A 262 2.74 6.89 -6.25
N ILE A 263 4.03 7.06 -5.98
CA ILE A 263 4.78 8.22 -6.45
C ILE A 263 4.75 8.31 -7.99
N ALA A 264 4.92 7.18 -8.70
CA ALA A 264 4.91 7.15 -10.17
C ALA A 264 3.55 7.53 -10.77
N ILE A 265 2.45 6.99 -10.22
CA ILE A 265 1.09 7.32 -10.65
C ILE A 265 0.80 8.80 -10.40
N GLY A 266 1.17 9.31 -9.22
CA GLY A 266 0.96 10.71 -8.83
C GLY A 266 1.70 11.73 -9.69
N ARG A 267 2.67 11.33 -10.51
CA ARG A 267 3.32 12.22 -11.49
C ARG A 267 2.45 12.52 -12.69
N ARG A 268 1.61 11.56 -13.11
CA ARG A 268 0.73 11.72 -14.28
C ARG A 268 -0.52 12.54 -13.93
N ALA A 269 -1.01 12.37 -12.70
CA ALA A 269 -2.15 13.11 -12.15
C ALA A 269 -1.88 13.47 -10.67
N PRO A 270 -1.34 14.67 -10.39
CA PRO A 270 -1.05 15.09 -9.03
C PRO A 270 -2.33 15.16 -8.19
N SER A 271 -2.35 14.45 -7.08
CA SER A 271 -3.47 14.46 -6.14
C SER A 271 -2.98 14.35 -4.70
N HIS A 272 -3.78 14.88 -3.76
CA HIS A 272 -3.49 14.77 -2.34
C HIS A 272 -3.48 13.31 -1.88
N VAL A 273 -4.43 12.50 -2.35
CA VAL A 273 -4.53 11.07 -2.00
C VAL A 273 -3.25 10.32 -2.37
N MET A 274 -2.71 10.55 -3.57
CA MET A 274 -1.51 9.85 -4.01
C MET A 274 -0.24 10.35 -3.28
N THR A 275 -0.21 11.64 -2.96
CA THR A 275 0.88 12.25 -2.20
C THR A 275 0.92 11.71 -0.77
N TYR A 276 -0.17 11.86 -0.02
CA TYR A 276 -0.27 11.36 1.34
C TYR A 276 -0.21 9.83 1.41
N GLY A 277 -0.83 9.13 0.46
CA GLY A 277 -0.80 7.67 0.39
C GLY A 277 0.62 7.11 0.27
N SER A 278 1.44 7.67 -0.62
CA SER A 278 2.85 7.25 -0.74
C SER A 278 3.69 7.58 0.50
N ILE A 279 3.42 8.71 1.16
CA ILE A 279 4.11 9.09 2.40
C ILE A 279 3.71 8.14 3.53
N MET A 280 2.41 7.93 3.73
CA MET A 280 1.85 7.06 4.76
C MET A 280 2.35 5.63 4.59
N LEU A 281 2.33 5.08 3.37
CA LEU A 281 2.85 3.75 3.09
C LEU A 281 4.34 3.64 3.38
N GLY A 282 5.14 4.66 3.02
CA GLY A 282 6.57 4.67 3.32
C GLY A 282 6.88 4.79 4.82
N VAL A 283 6.16 5.64 5.55
CA VAL A 283 6.29 5.76 7.02
C VAL A 283 5.89 4.48 7.72
N LEU A 284 4.76 3.87 7.33
CA LEU A 284 4.32 2.59 7.85
C LEU A 284 5.35 1.50 7.56
N SER A 285 5.92 1.46 6.35
CA SER A 285 6.98 0.52 5.97
C SER A 285 8.20 0.68 6.89
N VAL A 286 8.65 1.91 7.15
CA VAL A 286 9.77 2.17 8.07
C VAL A 286 9.46 1.66 9.47
N GLY A 287 8.27 1.97 10.01
CA GLY A 287 7.84 1.52 11.33
C GLY A 287 7.79 -0.01 11.43
N LEU A 288 7.21 -0.67 10.42
CA LEU A 288 7.15 -2.13 10.34
C LEU A 288 8.53 -2.77 10.21
N VAL A 289 9.46 -2.17 9.45
CA VAL A 289 10.83 -2.67 9.37
C VAL A 289 11.54 -2.58 10.71
N VAL A 290 11.44 -1.44 11.40
CA VAL A 290 12.04 -1.28 12.73
C VAL A 290 11.46 -2.29 13.71
N ALA A 291 10.13 -2.44 13.76
CA ALA A 291 9.49 -3.39 14.66
C ALA A 291 9.81 -4.85 14.31
N GLN A 292 9.65 -5.26 13.05
CA GLN A 292 9.74 -6.66 12.65
C GLN A 292 11.18 -7.10 12.43
N HIS A 293 12.00 -6.34 11.70
CA HIS A 293 13.34 -6.80 11.29
C HIS A 293 14.39 -6.56 12.37
N PHE A 294 14.30 -5.46 13.11
CA PHE A 294 15.31 -5.14 14.12
C PHE A 294 14.96 -5.71 15.50
N ILE A 295 13.67 -5.77 15.85
CA ILE A 295 13.23 -6.08 17.22
C ILE A 295 12.61 -7.49 17.31
N LEU A 296 11.49 -7.74 16.61
CA LEU A 296 10.66 -8.92 16.87
C LEU A 296 11.15 -10.20 16.21
N LEU A 297 11.56 -10.14 14.94
CA LEU A 297 11.92 -11.31 14.13
C LEU A 297 13.41 -11.37 13.80
N ASN A 298 14.24 -10.59 14.50
CA ASN A 298 15.67 -10.62 14.28
C ASN A 298 16.24 -12.01 14.64
N PRO A 299 16.96 -12.72 13.74
CA PRO A 299 17.45 -14.07 13.99
C PRO A 299 18.42 -14.17 15.16
N VAL A 300 19.03 -13.05 15.56
CA VAL A 300 19.88 -12.94 16.75
C VAL A 300 19.07 -13.18 18.04
N PHE A 301 17.80 -12.77 18.06
CA PHE A 301 16.90 -12.98 19.20
C PHE A 301 16.05 -14.25 19.03
N THR A 302 15.55 -14.52 17.82
CA THR A 302 14.62 -15.63 17.57
C THR A 302 15.32 -16.96 17.35
N GLY A 303 16.59 -16.96 16.93
CA GLY A 303 17.28 -18.18 16.51
C GLY A 303 16.75 -18.79 15.22
N GLU A 304 15.98 -18.05 14.42
CA GLU A 304 15.52 -18.51 13.10
C GLU A 304 16.73 -18.86 12.20
N SER A 305 16.65 -19.99 11.49
CA SER A 305 17.71 -20.36 10.54
C SER A 305 17.80 -19.31 9.44
N THR A 306 19.02 -18.83 9.20
CA THR A 306 19.29 -17.91 8.10
C THR A 306 19.39 -18.64 6.74
N GLY A 307 19.31 -19.96 6.70
CA GLY A 307 19.33 -20.79 5.49
C GLY A 307 20.74 -21.24 5.07
N MET A 308 20.79 -22.29 4.23
CA MET A 308 22.01 -23.02 3.88
C MET A 308 22.99 -22.25 2.97
N ILE A 309 22.48 -21.45 2.02
CA ILE A 309 23.33 -20.82 1.01
C ILE A 309 24.09 -19.64 1.63
N ALA A 310 25.41 -19.56 1.45
CA ALA A 310 26.23 -18.56 2.14
C ALA A 310 25.84 -17.10 1.80
N VAL A 311 25.56 -16.79 0.54
CA VAL A 311 25.30 -15.40 0.09
C VAL A 311 23.80 -15.10 -0.05
N PHE A 312 23.05 -15.98 -0.72
CA PHE A 312 21.60 -15.86 -0.89
C PHE A 312 20.86 -16.49 0.28
N ASN A 313 20.98 -15.86 1.43
CA ASN A 313 20.41 -16.31 2.70
C ASN A 313 19.25 -15.38 3.15
N LEU A 314 18.64 -15.71 4.29
CA LEU A 314 17.58 -14.90 4.89
C LEU A 314 18.01 -13.45 5.15
N LEU A 315 19.27 -13.21 5.53
CA LEU A 315 19.77 -11.85 5.79
C LEU A 315 19.84 -11.03 4.50
N PHE A 316 20.17 -11.66 3.38
CA PHE A 316 20.13 -11.03 2.06
C PHE A 316 18.70 -10.58 1.72
N LEU A 317 17.72 -11.45 1.94
CA LEU A 317 16.31 -11.15 1.69
C LEU A 317 15.73 -10.10 2.67
N ALA A 318 16.07 -10.20 3.96
CA ALA A 318 15.47 -9.40 5.02
C ALA A 318 16.15 -8.05 5.28
N TYR A 319 17.45 -7.94 5.01
CA TYR A 319 18.18 -6.70 5.28
C TYR A 319 18.75 -6.07 4.00
N LEU A 320 19.44 -6.83 3.15
CA LEU A 320 20.08 -6.24 1.97
C LEU A 320 19.07 -5.79 0.91
N LEU A 321 18.11 -6.64 0.53
CA LEU A 321 17.11 -6.27 -0.47
C LEU A 321 16.22 -5.09 0.00
N PRO A 322 15.70 -5.08 1.24
CA PRO A 322 15.03 -3.90 1.80
C PRO A 322 15.92 -2.67 1.88
N ALA A 323 17.23 -2.80 2.16
CA ALA A 323 18.15 -1.67 2.11
C ALA A 323 18.23 -1.06 0.71
N VAL A 324 18.38 -1.90 -0.31
CA VAL A 324 18.39 -1.48 -1.72
C VAL A 324 17.05 -0.86 -2.11
N GLY A 325 15.93 -1.48 -1.74
CA GLY A 325 14.58 -0.97 -2.01
C GLY A 325 14.32 0.38 -1.36
N ALA A 326 14.67 0.55 -0.09
CA ALA A 326 14.53 1.80 0.63
C ALA A 326 15.46 2.89 0.06
N GLY A 327 16.69 2.54 -0.30
CA GLY A 327 17.65 3.46 -0.91
C GLY A 327 17.20 3.92 -2.30
N ALA A 328 16.72 2.99 -3.13
CA ALA A 328 16.15 3.29 -4.44
C ALA A 328 14.91 4.19 -4.32
N LEU A 329 14.01 3.89 -3.37
CA LEU A 329 12.84 4.72 -3.10
C LEU A 329 13.22 6.10 -2.59
N ALA A 330 14.22 6.20 -1.70
CA ALA A 330 14.74 7.46 -1.19
C ALA A 330 15.25 8.34 -2.35
N LEU A 331 16.07 7.78 -3.24
CA LEU A 331 16.58 8.46 -4.43
C LEU A 331 15.45 8.88 -5.36
N TYR A 332 14.49 7.98 -5.60
CA TYR A 332 13.34 8.26 -6.43
C TYR A 332 12.44 9.36 -5.85
N ALA A 333 12.37 9.49 -4.52
CA ALA A 333 11.52 10.46 -3.82
C ALA A 333 12.14 11.86 -3.61
N ARG A 334 13.47 12.03 -3.77
CA ARG A 334 14.23 13.25 -3.42
C ARG A 334 13.60 14.57 -3.91
N ASP A 335 13.09 14.59 -5.14
CA ASP A 335 12.51 15.80 -5.75
C ASP A 335 10.98 15.73 -5.89
N LYS A 336 10.36 14.69 -5.33
CA LYS A 336 8.92 14.40 -5.47
C LYS A 336 8.17 14.47 -4.15
N ARG A 337 8.89 14.40 -3.03
CA ARG A 337 8.34 14.34 -1.67
C ARG A 337 9.17 15.23 -0.74
N PRO A 338 8.63 15.60 0.44
CA PRO A 338 9.36 16.39 1.42
C PRO A 338 10.73 15.80 1.74
N LYS A 339 11.73 16.65 1.96
CA LYS A 339 13.12 16.24 2.22
C LYS A 339 13.25 15.26 3.39
N TRP A 340 12.44 15.43 4.44
CA TRP A 340 12.43 14.53 5.59
C TRP A 340 12.07 13.09 5.21
N TYR A 341 11.17 12.89 4.25
CA TYR A 341 10.70 11.55 3.84
C TYR A 341 11.83 10.79 3.12
N SER A 342 12.48 11.45 2.17
CA SER A 342 13.63 10.89 1.46
C SER A 342 14.82 10.67 2.39
N ALA A 343 15.03 11.54 3.38
CA ALA A 343 16.06 11.36 4.41
C ALA A 343 15.75 10.16 5.33
N MET A 344 14.50 10.00 5.76
CA MET A 344 14.05 8.86 6.57
C MET A 344 14.27 7.53 5.85
N LEU A 345 13.88 7.43 4.57
CA LEU A 345 14.12 6.24 3.76
C LEU A 345 15.61 5.97 3.53
N GLY A 346 16.41 7.04 3.32
CA GLY A 346 17.86 6.92 3.21
C GLY A 346 18.52 6.43 4.51
N LEU A 347 18.03 6.89 5.66
CA LEU A 347 18.48 6.43 6.97
C LEU A 347 18.10 4.96 7.19
N LEU A 348 16.87 4.57 6.84
CA LEU A 348 16.43 3.18 6.90
C LEU A 348 17.34 2.28 6.03
N ALA A 349 17.62 2.71 4.80
CA ALA A 349 18.50 1.98 3.88
C ALA A 349 19.89 1.78 4.46
N ALA A 350 20.47 2.84 5.06
CA ALA A 350 21.77 2.76 5.71
C ALA A 350 21.75 1.83 6.94
N ALA A 351 20.72 1.92 7.77
CA ALA A 351 20.56 1.08 8.96
C ALA A 351 20.41 -0.41 8.58
N LEU A 352 19.62 -0.72 7.55
CA LEU A 352 19.46 -2.08 7.04
C LEU A 352 20.74 -2.62 6.41
N ALA A 353 21.47 -1.81 5.63
CA ALA A 353 22.76 -2.22 5.06
C ALA A 353 23.81 -2.47 6.15
N PHE A 354 23.85 -1.63 7.18
CA PHE A 354 24.71 -1.81 8.35
C PHE A 354 24.36 -3.07 9.14
N ALA A 355 23.06 -3.31 9.36
CA ALA A 355 22.57 -4.53 10.00
C ALA A 355 22.93 -5.77 9.18
N TYR A 356 22.73 -5.73 7.86
CA TYR A 356 23.14 -6.82 6.96
C TYR A 356 24.63 -7.13 7.10
N ALA A 357 25.50 -6.13 7.05
CA ALA A 357 26.95 -6.32 7.19
C ALA A 357 27.31 -6.93 8.55
N THR A 358 26.73 -6.42 9.63
CA THR A 358 26.97 -6.91 11.00
C THR A 358 26.48 -8.36 11.16
N LEU A 359 25.23 -8.65 10.78
CA LEU A 359 24.66 -9.98 10.90
C LEU A 359 25.37 -11.00 9.99
N SER A 360 25.88 -10.56 8.83
CA SER A 360 26.66 -11.42 7.93
C SER A 360 28.00 -11.84 8.53
N VAL A 361 28.67 -10.95 9.28
CA VAL A 361 29.87 -11.34 10.05
C VAL A 361 29.50 -12.38 11.08
N ARG A 362 28.43 -12.18 11.87
CA ARG A 362 27.99 -13.18 12.85
C ARG A 362 27.74 -14.55 12.20
N ARG A 363 27.02 -14.54 11.08
CA ARG A 363 26.72 -15.74 10.30
C ARG A 363 27.96 -16.44 9.76
N TRP A 364 29.00 -15.70 9.39
CA TRP A 364 30.26 -16.28 8.94
C TRP A 364 30.92 -17.14 10.02
N PHE A 365 30.83 -16.74 11.29
CA PHE A 365 31.41 -17.48 12.42
C PHE A 365 30.51 -18.60 12.95
N HIS A 366 29.19 -18.37 13.01
CA HIS A 366 28.24 -19.29 13.67
C HIS A 366 27.45 -20.18 12.69
N GLY A 367 27.57 -19.97 11.38
CA GLY A 367 26.80 -20.70 10.37
C GLY A 367 25.35 -20.23 10.31
N GLU A 368 24.41 -21.15 10.08
CA GLU A 368 23.01 -20.80 9.77
C GLU A 368 22.26 -20.17 10.95
N PHE A 369 22.60 -20.55 12.18
CA PHE A 369 21.92 -20.12 13.39
C PHE A 369 22.79 -19.10 14.10
N ILE A 370 22.30 -17.87 14.28
CA ILE A 370 23.10 -16.73 14.78
C ILE A 370 22.59 -16.17 16.12
N GLY A 371 21.91 -16.99 16.92
CA GLY A 371 21.31 -16.55 18.18
C GLY A 371 22.32 -16.04 19.20
N LEU A 372 21.94 -15.10 20.07
CA LEU A 372 22.81 -14.54 21.13
C LEU A 372 23.37 -15.60 22.09
N PHE A 373 22.64 -16.69 22.28
CA PHE A 373 23.00 -17.77 23.20
C PHE A 373 24.29 -18.52 22.83
N GLN A 374 24.83 -18.32 21.63
CA GLN A 374 26.07 -18.97 21.16
C GLN A 374 27.36 -18.25 21.60
N GLY A 375 27.25 -17.13 22.32
CA GLY A 375 28.40 -16.33 22.72
C GLY A 375 29.06 -15.59 21.54
N MET A 376 30.24 -15.03 21.78
CA MET A 376 31.07 -14.35 20.78
C MET A 376 32.52 -14.77 20.93
N THR A 377 33.20 -15.01 19.81
CA THR A 377 34.64 -15.28 19.81
C THR A 377 35.42 -13.98 19.67
N GLN A 378 36.69 -13.94 20.11
CA GLN A 378 37.55 -12.75 19.97
C GLN A 378 37.72 -12.34 18.49
N LEU A 379 37.93 -13.31 17.60
CA LEU A 379 38.08 -13.04 16.17
C LEU A 379 36.80 -12.46 15.55
N GLU A 380 35.63 -12.89 16.01
CA GLU A 380 34.34 -12.31 15.62
C GLU A 380 34.23 -10.84 16.05
N THR A 381 34.63 -10.53 17.29
CA THR A 381 34.64 -9.14 17.80
C THR A 381 35.51 -8.22 16.96
N TYR A 382 36.71 -8.67 16.60
CA TYR A 382 37.62 -7.90 15.73
C TYR A 382 37.07 -7.76 14.31
N ALA A 383 36.41 -8.79 13.77
CA ALA A 383 35.79 -8.72 12.45
C ALA A 383 34.67 -7.66 12.38
N TYR A 384 33.89 -7.45 13.45
CA TYR A 384 32.91 -6.34 13.51
C TYR A 384 33.59 -4.97 13.38
N SER A 385 34.72 -4.76 14.05
CA SER A 385 35.45 -3.49 13.94
C SER A 385 35.97 -3.25 12.53
N ALA A 386 36.54 -4.30 11.93
CA ALA A 386 37.06 -4.25 10.56
C ALA A 386 35.95 -3.95 9.54
N ILE A 387 34.79 -4.62 9.64
CA ILE A 387 33.68 -4.41 8.69
C ILE A 387 33.03 -3.04 8.85
N TRP A 388 32.93 -2.49 10.07
CA TRP A 388 32.41 -1.15 10.30
C TRP A 388 33.34 -0.07 9.76
N LEU A 389 34.66 -0.22 9.95
CA LEU A 389 35.67 0.64 9.32
C LEU A 389 35.59 0.57 7.80
N ALA A 390 35.54 -0.63 7.22
CA ALA A 390 35.43 -0.82 5.78
C ALA A 390 34.16 -0.17 5.21
N LEU A 391 33.02 -0.36 5.87
CA LEU A 391 31.76 0.27 5.48
C LEU A 391 31.84 1.80 5.58
N GLY A 392 32.46 2.32 6.65
CA GLY A 392 32.74 3.75 6.80
C GLY A 392 33.56 4.32 5.64
N VAL A 393 34.63 3.63 5.24
CA VAL A 393 35.46 4.02 4.10
C VAL A 393 34.67 3.95 2.78
N ILE A 394 33.87 2.91 2.56
CA ILE A 394 33.02 2.78 1.35
C ILE A 394 32.02 3.95 1.28
N ILE A 395 31.36 4.27 2.38
CA ILE A 395 30.41 5.40 2.46
C ILE A 395 31.16 6.73 2.22
N LEU A 396 32.38 6.87 2.73
CA LEU A 396 33.22 8.06 2.49
C LEU A 396 33.53 8.22 1.01
N VAL A 397 34.00 7.16 0.35
CA VAL A 397 34.30 7.14 -1.09
C VAL A 397 33.04 7.50 -1.89
N LEU A 398 31.89 6.89 -1.58
CA LEU A 398 30.62 7.22 -2.22
C LEU A 398 30.20 8.68 -1.98
N GLY A 399 30.41 9.20 -0.77
CA GLY A 399 30.13 10.60 -0.42
C GLY A 399 31.03 11.61 -1.14
N VAL A 400 32.25 11.21 -1.49
CA VAL A 400 33.17 12.01 -2.32
C VAL A 400 32.72 11.98 -3.77
N LEU A 401 32.51 10.78 -4.33
CA LEU A 401 32.09 10.59 -5.71
C LEU A 401 30.76 11.28 -6.01
N GLN A 402 29.78 11.19 -5.11
CA GLN A 402 28.47 11.82 -5.25
C GLN A 402 28.42 13.27 -4.76
N ARG A 403 29.55 13.84 -4.31
CA ARG A 403 29.65 15.18 -3.71
C ARG A 403 28.65 15.45 -2.57
N SER A 404 28.22 14.41 -1.86
CA SER A 404 27.20 14.49 -0.81
C SER A 404 27.82 14.75 0.56
N GLN A 405 27.54 15.93 1.15
CA GLN A 405 27.98 16.25 2.51
C GLN A 405 27.38 15.30 3.56
N MET A 406 26.13 14.86 3.37
CA MET A 406 25.46 13.95 4.30
C MET A 406 26.14 12.57 4.34
N LEU A 407 26.53 12.02 3.18
CA LEU A 407 27.24 10.74 3.14
C LEU A 407 28.62 10.85 3.81
N ARG A 408 29.34 11.95 3.58
CA ARG A 408 30.63 12.20 4.23
C ARG A 408 30.51 12.32 5.76
N ALA A 409 29.50 13.04 6.25
CA ALA A 409 29.23 13.15 7.68
C ALA A 409 28.86 11.78 8.29
N ALA A 410 28.01 11.00 7.61
CA ALA A 410 27.62 9.66 8.05
C ALA A 410 28.83 8.70 8.10
N SER A 411 29.71 8.74 7.10
CA SER A 411 30.96 7.97 7.15
C SER A 411 31.88 8.40 8.28
N GLY A 412 32.01 9.71 8.53
CA GLY A 412 32.83 10.22 9.63
C GLY A 412 32.34 9.70 10.98
N LEU A 413 31.02 9.73 11.20
CA LEU A 413 30.40 9.18 12.41
C LEU A 413 30.65 7.67 12.54
N LEU A 414 30.43 6.90 11.47
CA LEU A 414 30.62 5.45 11.51
C LEU A 414 32.10 5.07 11.75
N ILE A 415 33.03 5.75 11.10
CA ILE A 415 34.48 5.56 11.32
C ILE A 415 34.82 5.91 12.78
N ALA A 416 34.34 7.04 13.30
CA ALA A 416 34.59 7.44 14.68
C ALA A 416 34.06 6.39 15.68
N LEU A 417 32.86 5.85 15.44
CA LEU A 417 32.27 4.78 16.25
C LEU A 417 33.11 3.49 16.19
N ALA A 418 33.54 3.08 15.00
CA ALA A 418 34.37 1.89 14.84
C ALA A 418 35.73 2.06 15.55
N VAL A 419 36.37 3.21 15.39
CA VAL A 419 37.63 3.55 16.08
C VAL A 419 37.44 3.56 17.60
N ALA A 420 36.39 4.22 18.10
CA ALA A 420 36.09 4.25 19.53
C ALA A 420 35.86 2.84 20.08
N LYS A 421 35.15 1.98 19.35
CA LYS A 421 34.91 0.59 19.74
C LYS A 421 36.23 -0.22 19.79
N VAL A 422 37.11 -0.05 18.81
CA VAL A 422 38.45 -0.68 18.83
C VAL A 422 39.25 -0.24 20.07
N PHE A 423 39.25 1.05 20.39
CA PHE A 423 39.98 1.55 21.56
C PHE A 423 39.39 1.09 22.90
N LEU A 424 38.07 1.08 23.03
CA LEU A 424 37.40 0.79 24.31
C LEU A 424 37.33 -0.69 24.62
N PHE A 425 37.13 -1.54 23.60
CA PHE A 425 36.85 -2.97 23.79
C PHE A 425 37.96 -3.87 23.23
N ASP A 426 38.45 -3.59 22.02
CA ASP A 426 39.41 -4.50 21.38
C ASP A 426 40.82 -4.33 21.98
N MET A 427 41.21 -3.11 22.39
CA MET A 427 42.52 -2.82 22.99
C MET A 427 42.67 -3.27 24.44
N SER A 428 41.56 -3.45 25.18
CA SER A 428 41.60 -4.03 26.53
C SER A 428 41.93 -5.51 26.54
N GLU A 429 41.73 -6.21 25.42
CA GLU A 429 41.98 -7.65 25.29
C GLU A 429 43.36 -7.98 24.68
N LEU A 430 44.09 -6.98 24.18
CA LEU A 430 45.39 -7.16 23.52
C LEU A 430 46.57 -7.03 24.51
N GLU A 431 47.42 -8.05 24.57
CA GLU A 431 48.67 -8.05 25.33
C GLU A 431 49.91 -7.80 24.43
N GLY A 432 50.98 -7.24 25.02
CA GLY A 432 52.30 -7.14 24.40
C GLY A 432 52.38 -6.33 23.10
N VAL A 433 52.97 -6.93 22.05
CA VAL A 433 53.32 -6.27 20.77
C VAL A 433 52.10 -5.91 19.92
N LEU A 434 51.03 -6.73 19.98
CA LEU A 434 49.82 -6.49 19.19
C LEU A 434 49.11 -5.20 19.61
N ARG A 435 49.14 -4.86 20.91
CA ARG A 435 48.61 -3.59 21.41
C ARG A 435 49.40 -2.39 20.86
N ALA A 436 50.73 -2.47 20.78
CA ALA A 436 51.55 -1.41 20.20
C ALA A 436 51.29 -1.24 18.69
N LEU A 437 51.21 -2.33 17.93
CA LEU A 437 50.90 -2.31 16.50
C LEU A 437 49.49 -1.77 16.22
N SER A 438 48.50 -2.10 17.05
CA SER A 438 47.15 -1.56 16.94
C SER A 438 47.10 -0.05 17.23
N PHE A 439 47.86 0.47 18.21
CA PHE A 439 47.98 1.93 18.41
C PHE A 439 48.58 2.64 17.19
N ILE A 440 49.60 2.05 16.56
CA ILE A 440 50.23 2.61 15.36
C ILE A 440 49.26 2.58 14.17
N GLY A 441 48.63 1.43 13.91
CA GLY A 441 47.68 1.26 12.81
C GLY A 441 46.47 2.20 12.96
N LEU A 442 45.93 2.31 14.17
CA LEU A 442 44.80 3.19 14.47
C LEU A 442 45.19 4.67 14.39
N GLY A 443 46.38 5.03 14.86
CA GLY A 443 46.95 6.36 14.69
C GLY A 443 47.08 6.74 13.22
N ALA A 444 47.56 5.82 12.37
CA ALA A 444 47.64 6.04 10.92
C ALA A 444 46.26 6.24 10.28
N VAL A 445 45.24 5.47 10.68
CA VAL A 445 43.86 5.64 10.21
C VAL A 445 43.30 6.99 10.63
N LEU A 446 43.47 7.40 11.89
CA LEU A 446 43.01 8.70 12.40
C LEU A 446 43.69 9.87 11.68
N ILE A 447 45.01 9.78 11.46
CA ILE A 447 45.76 10.77 10.68
C ILE A 447 45.22 10.82 9.25
N GLY A 448 44.99 9.67 8.61
CA GLY A 448 44.45 9.58 7.26
C GLY A 448 43.07 10.25 7.15
N VAL A 449 42.16 9.96 8.08
CA VAL A 449 40.81 10.55 8.12
C VAL A 449 40.86 12.04 8.43
N GLY A 450 41.72 12.47 9.37
CA GLY A 450 41.90 13.88 9.73
C GLY A 450 42.45 14.72 8.59
N LEU A 451 43.50 14.24 7.91
CA LEU A 451 44.08 14.87 6.72
C LEU A 451 43.07 14.93 5.57
N PHE A 452 42.27 13.88 5.42
CA PHE A 452 41.20 13.84 4.43
C PHE A 452 40.12 14.90 4.69
N TYR A 453 39.69 15.06 5.95
CA TYR A 453 38.69 16.05 6.34
C TYR A 453 39.22 17.50 6.22
N GLN A 454 40.48 17.75 6.60
CA GLN A 454 41.12 19.05 6.40
C GLN A 454 41.13 19.46 4.92
N ARG A 455 41.54 18.56 4.02
CA ARG A 455 41.57 18.84 2.56
C ARG A 455 40.19 19.17 1.98
N LEU A 456 39.12 18.58 2.51
CA LEU A 456 37.75 18.88 2.10
C LEU A 456 37.29 20.27 2.55
N LEU A 457 37.63 20.68 3.77
CA LEU A 457 37.29 21.99 4.31
C LEU A 457 38.08 23.12 3.64
N THR A 458 39.37 22.91 3.36
CA THR A 458 40.22 23.91 2.67
C THR A 458 39.69 24.24 1.26
N ARG A 459 39.19 23.23 0.53
CA ARG A 459 38.59 23.44 -0.81
C ARG A 459 37.25 24.20 -0.79
N GLN A 460 36.48 24.13 0.30
CA GLN A 460 35.26 24.94 0.43
C GLN A 460 35.58 26.39 0.80
N GLY A 461 36.67 26.64 1.53
CA GLY A 461 37.17 27.98 1.84
C GLY A 461 37.60 28.78 0.60
N GLU A 462 38.25 28.12 -0.38
CA GLU A 462 38.69 28.78 -1.62
C GLU A 462 37.54 29.21 -2.55
N GLN A 463 36.39 28.52 -2.53
CA GLN A 463 35.24 28.86 -3.39
C GLN A 463 34.41 30.04 -2.88
N THR A 464 34.59 30.47 -1.63
CA THR A 464 33.81 31.57 -1.01
C THR A 464 34.54 32.92 -1.10
N LYS A 465 35.71 32.97 -1.74
CA LYS A 465 36.45 34.22 -1.94
C LYS A 465 35.80 35.02 -3.07
N VAL A 466 34.91 35.94 -2.72
CA VAL A 466 34.37 36.98 -3.62
C VAL A 466 35.57 37.80 -4.16
N PRO A 467 35.68 38.08 -5.47
CA PRO A 467 36.75 38.94 -5.98
C PRO A 467 36.57 40.36 -5.45
N ASP A 468 37.65 40.96 -4.93
CA ASP A 468 37.67 42.37 -4.53
C ASP A 468 37.19 43.27 -5.68
N PRO A 469 36.36 44.30 -5.42
CA PRO A 469 35.94 45.22 -6.45
C PRO A 469 37.15 46.02 -6.96
N GLU A 470 37.31 46.03 -8.28
CA GLU A 470 38.37 46.70 -9.01
C GLU A 470 38.40 48.20 -8.69
N PRO A 471 39.57 48.83 -8.44
CA PRO A 471 39.62 50.22 -8.02
C PRO A 471 39.22 51.14 -9.18
N THR A 472 38.11 51.85 -9.00
CA THR A 472 37.63 52.91 -9.90
C THR A 472 38.72 53.97 -10.10
N ARG A 473 39.30 54.06 -11.29
CA ARG A 473 40.12 55.21 -11.69
C ARG A 473 39.22 56.44 -11.77
N GLN A 474 39.43 57.40 -10.86
CA GLN A 474 38.92 58.76 -11.00
C GLN A 474 39.93 59.60 -11.78
N VAL A 475 39.40 60.38 -12.72
CA VAL A 475 40.08 61.45 -13.49
C VAL A 475 40.17 62.70 -12.62
#